data_AF-A0A4S4HHC2-F1
#
_entry.id   AF-A0A4S4HHC2-F1
#
_cell.length_a   1.000
_cell.length_b   1.000
_cell.length_c   1.000
_cell.angle_alpha   90.00
_cell.angle_beta   90.00
_cell.angle_gamma   90.00
#
_symmetry.space_group_name_H-M   'P 1'
#
loop_
_entity.id
_entity.type
_entity.pdbx_description
1 polymer ?
#
loop_
_entity_poly.entity_id
_entity_poly.type
_entity_poly.pdbx_seq_one_letter_code
_entity_poly.pdbx_strand_id
1 'polypeptide(L)'
;MLKDTIIRTFHKEDLEQVLQLFYETVHTINAKDYNGVIVGFGDYNEDHYVDRLFTHKDYQGKRIASYILQKLEQEAVNLEHRGIYTEASITAKPFFESKGFICIKEQKKQHNGQVFTNYVMKK
;
A
#
# COMPACT_ATOMS: atom_id res chain seq x y z
N MET A 1 30.11 -28.10 6.65
CA MET A 1 30.63 -26.81 7.15
C MET A 1 30.97 -25.95 5.95
N LEU A 2 30.38 -24.76 5.87
CA LEU A 2 30.46 -23.80 4.77
C LEU A 2 31.92 -23.43 4.47
N LYS A 3 32.55 -24.07 3.50
CA LYS A 3 33.98 -23.84 3.21
C LYS A 3 34.25 -22.60 2.34
N ASP A 4 33.22 -21.96 1.80
CA ASP A 4 33.35 -20.84 0.85
C ASP A 4 32.35 -19.70 1.12
N THR A 5 31.97 -19.46 2.38
CA THR A 5 31.02 -18.38 2.72
C THR A 5 31.74 -17.13 3.21
N ILE A 6 31.48 -16.00 2.54
CA ILE A 6 31.95 -14.67 2.91
C ILE A 6 30.79 -13.95 3.61
N ILE A 7 31.01 -13.50 4.85
CA ILE A 7 30.08 -12.63 5.58
C ILE A 7 30.63 -11.21 5.50
N ARG A 8 29.85 -10.30 4.92
CA ARG A 8 30.20 -8.89 4.80
C ARG A 8 28.96 -8.01 4.92
N THR A 9 29.17 -6.69 5.04
CA THR A 9 28.10 -5.70 4.98
C THR A 9 27.44 -5.66 3.60
N PHE A 10 26.19 -5.18 3.56
CA PHE A 10 25.43 -4.98 2.32
C PHE A 10 26.07 -3.92 1.42
N HIS A 11 26.05 -4.17 0.11
CA HIS A 11 26.35 -3.20 -0.93
C HIS A 11 25.15 -3.10 -1.90
N LYS A 12 24.99 -1.94 -2.56
CA LYS A 12 23.81 -1.66 -3.40
C LYS A 12 23.64 -2.68 -4.54
N GLU A 13 24.76 -3.22 -5.03
CA GLU A 13 24.82 -4.23 -6.08
C GLU A 13 24.21 -5.57 -5.66
N ASP A 14 24.06 -5.81 -4.35
CA ASP A 14 23.43 -7.02 -3.81
C ASP A 14 21.90 -6.99 -3.89
N LEU A 15 21.30 -5.80 -4.12
CA LEU A 15 19.87 -5.57 -3.94
C LEU A 15 19.01 -6.56 -4.75
N GLU A 16 19.34 -6.76 -6.03
CA GLU A 16 18.56 -7.68 -6.88
C GLU A 16 18.62 -9.12 -6.36
N GLN A 17 19.80 -9.59 -5.96
CA GLN A 17 19.97 -10.95 -5.44
C GLN A 17 19.29 -11.12 -4.08
N VAL A 18 19.36 -10.12 -3.21
CA VAL A 18 18.68 -10.13 -1.91
C VAL A 18 17.16 -10.11 -2.08
N LEU A 19 16.64 -9.29 -3.00
CA LEU A 19 15.21 -9.24 -3.31
C LEU A 19 14.72 -10.56 -3.91
N GLN A 20 15.50 -11.17 -4.81
CA GLN A 20 15.18 -12.47 -5.40
C GLN A 20 15.16 -13.56 -4.32
N LEU A 21 16.20 -13.63 -3.48
CA LEU A 21 16.28 -14.57 -2.36
C LEU A 21 15.10 -14.40 -1.40
N PHE A 22 14.77 -13.16 -1.04
CA PHE A 22 13.62 -12.85 -0.20
C PHE A 22 12.30 -13.31 -0.85
N TYR A 23 12.09 -12.97 -2.12
CA TYR A 23 10.89 -13.33 -2.86
C TYR A 23 10.69 -14.85 -2.90
N GLU A 24 11.72 -15.61 -3.27
CA GLU A 24 11.69 -17.07 -3.32
C GLU A 24 11.47 -17.70 -1.94
N THR A 25 12.11 -17.15 -0.91
CA THR A 25 11.95 -17.66 0.47
C THR A 25 10.50 -17.49 0.93
N VAL A 26 9.89 -16.33 0.70
CA VAL A 26 8.49 -16.08 1.06
C VAL A 26 7.52 -16.89 0.19
N HIS A 27 7.69 -16.87 -1.14
CA HIS A 27 6.67 -17.41 -2.04
C HIS A 27 6.82 -18.89 -2.37
N THR A 28 7.97 -19.50 -2.08
CA THR A 28 8.24 -20.91 -2.40
C THR A 28 8.54 -21.72 -1.15
N ILE A 29 9.48 -21.28 -0.32
CA ILE A 29 9.92 -22.06 0.85
C ILE A 29 8.88 -21.99 1.97
N ASN A 30 8.48 -20.77 2.35
CA ASN A 30 7.59 -20.53 3.49
C ASN A 30 6.10 -20.46 3.09
N ALA A 31 5.77 -20.66 1.81
CA ALA A 31 4.42 -20.45 1.29
C ALA A 31 3.34 -21.28 2.01
N LYS A 32 3.71 -22.47 2.50
CA LYS A 32 2.81 -23.37 3.22
C LYS A 32 2.58 -22.97 4.69
N ASP A 33 3.44 -22.12 5.23
CA ASP A 33 3.38 -21.67 6.62
C ASP A 33 2.54 -20.39 6.77
N TYR A 34 2.25 -19.68 5.66
CA TYR A 34 1.32 -18.56 5.65
C TYR A 34 -0.12 -19.05 5.54
N ASN A 35 -0.86 -19.00 6.64
CA ASN A 35 -2.30 -19.25 6.61
C ASN A 35 -3.06 -18.00 6.15
N GLY A 36 -3.83 -18.14 5.07
CA GLY A 36 -4.77 -17.12 4.59
C GLY A 36 -4.35 -16.42 3.29
N VAL A 37 -5.34 -15.88 2.58
CA VAL A 37 -5.13 -15.12 1.34
C VAL A 37 -5.14 -13.63 1.68
N ILE A 38 -4.14 -12.88 1.22
CA ILE A 38 -4.16 -11.41 1.30
C ILE A 38 -5.24 -10.90 0.34
N VAL A 39 -6.28 -10.29 0.90
CA VAL A 39 -7.46 -9.83 0.14
C VAL A 39 -7.55 -8.31 0.02
N GLY A 40 -6.65 -7.57 0.65
CA GLY A 40 -6.53 -6.13 0.56
C GLY A 40 -5.35 -5.61 1.38
N PHE A 41 -4.89 -4.42 1.03
CA PHE A 41 -3.80 -3.71 1.71
C PHE A 41 -3.97 -2.20 1.54
N GLY A 42 -3.20 -1.42 2.29
CA GLY A 42 -3.14 0.03 2.18
C GLY A 42 -2.06 0.56 3.11
N ASP A 43 -1.41 1.64 2.69
CA ASP A 43 -0.26 2.19 3.38
C ASP A 43 -0.56 3.60 3.88
N TYR A 44 0.16 3.99 4.94
CA TYR A 44 0.12 5.33 5.52
C TYR A 44 1.55 5.75 5.87
N ASN A 45 1.91 7.00 5.60
CA ASN A 45 3.26 7.51 5.83
C ASN A 45 3.27 8.80 6.68
N GLU A 46 4.47 9.28 6.98
CA GLU A 46 4.72 10.48 7.81
C GLU A 46 4.20 11.78 7.19
N ASP A 47 3.95 11.84 5.88
CA ASP A 47 3.32 12.99 5.22
C ASP A 47 1.79 13.03 5.44
N HIS A 48 1.26 12.08 6.22
CA HIS A 48 -0.16 11.82 6.42
C HIS A 48 -0.89 11.34 5.16
N TYR A 49 -0.16 10.72 4.25
CA TYR A 49 -0.66 10.26 2.97
C TYR A 49 -1.12 8.80 3.06
N VAL A 50 -2.41 8.57 2.77
CA VAL A 50 -2.95 7.23 2.53
C VAL A 50 -2.69 6.87 1.08
N ASP A 51 -1.82 5.89 0.87
CA ASP A 51 -1.42 5.39 -0.44
C ASP A 51 -1.82 3.93 -0.64
N ARG A 52 -1.84 3.51 -1.91
CA ARG A 52 -1.93 2.11 -2.34
C ARG A 52 -3.08 1.30 -1.71
N LEU A 53 -4.18 1.96 -1.33
CA LEU A 53 -5.37 1.27 -0.81
C LEU A 53 -5.99 0.39 -1.90
N PHE A 54 -5.99 -0.92 -1.69
CA PHE A 54 -6.45 -1.90 -2.66
C PHE A 54 -7.27 -3.01 -2.00
N THR A 55 -8.23 -3.56 -2.74
CA THR A 55 -9.00 -4.74 -2.36
C THR A 55 -9.10 -5.68 -3.57
N HIS A 56 -8.78 -6.95 -3.35
CA HIS A 56 -8.87 -7.98 -4.36
C HIS A 56 -10.28 -8.06 -4.96
N LYS A 57 -10.38 -8.16 -6.28
CA LYS A 57 -11.66 -8.09 -7.03
C LYS A 57 -12.76 -9.01 -6.49
N ASP A 58 -12.41 -10.25 -6.14
CA ASP A 58 -13.37 -11.27 -5.65
C ASP A 58 -13.78 -11.07 -4.18
N TYR A 59 -13.23 -10.03 -3.55
CA TYR A 59 -13.48 -9.66 -2.15
C TYR A 59 -13.98 -8.22 -1.99
N GLN A 60 -14.23 -7.51 -3.10
CA GLN A 60 -14.89 -6.21 -3.07
C GLN A 60 -16.32 -6.33 -2.53
N GLY A 61 -16.89 -5.21 -2.05
CA GLY A 61 -18.22 -5.20 -1.41
C GLY A 61 -18.26 -5.80 0.01
N LYS A 62 -17.19 -6.43 0.48
CA LYS A 62 -17.09 -7.05 1.82
C LYS A 62 -16.48 -6.13 2.89
N ARG A 63 -16.55 -4.81 2.68
CA ARG A 63 -16.02 -3.75 3.58
C ARG A 63 -14.51 -3.80 3.89
N ILE A 64 -13.71 -4.55 3.14
CA ILE A 64 -12.25 -4.69 3.35
C ILE A 64 -11.53 -3.34 3.30
N ALA A 65 -11.68 -2.57 2.21
CA ALA A 65 -11.10 -1.22 2.11
C ALA A 65 -11.55 -0.29 3.25
N SER A 66 -12.79 -0.43 3.73
CA SER A 66 -13.28 0.36 4.86
C SER A 66 -12.56 0.01 6.16
N TYR A 67 -12.34 -1.28 6.40
CA TYR A 67 -11.62 -1.77 7.56
C TYR A 67 -10.15 -1.31 7.54
N ILE A 68 -9.48 -1.44 6.39
CA ILE A 68 -8.09 -1.00 6.22
C ILE A 68 -7.99 0.51 6.48
N LEU A 69 -8.83 1.32 5.82
CA LEU A 69 -8.82 2.77 6.00
C LEU A 69 -9.05 3.18 7.46
N GLN A 70 -9.98 2.51 8.17
CA GLN A 70 -10.21 2.77 9.59
C GLN A 70 -8.96 2.51 10.44
N LYS A 71 -8.17 1.48 10.12
CA LYS A 71 -6.92 1.20 10.83
C LYS A 71 -5.85 2.27 10.55
N LEU A 72 -5.74 2.74 9.31
CA LEU A 72 -4.82 3.82 8.95
C LEU A 72 -5.24 5.15 9.60
N GLU A 73 -6.54 5.45 9.64
CA GLU A 73 -7.08 6.62 10.36
C GLU A 73 -6.77 6.55 11.86
N GLN A 74 -6.91 5.37 12.47
CA GLN A 74 -6.57 5.18 13.89
C GLN A 74 -5.07 5.39 14.14
N GLU A 75 -4.22 4.94 13.22
CA GLU A 75 -2.78 5.14 13.35
C GLU A 75 -2.40 6.62 13.25
N ALA A 76 -3.01 7.35 12.32
CA ALA A 76 -2.85 8.81 12.24
C ALA A 76 -3.21 9.49 13.57
N VAL A 77 -4.31 9.06 14.22
CA VAL A 77 -4.70 9.58 15.54
C VAL A 77 -3.66 9.22 16.61
N ASN A 78 -3.13 8.00 16.61
CA ASN A 78 -2.12 7.57 17.58
C ASN A 78 -0.82 8.37 17.45
N LEU A 79 -0.49 8.81 16.23
CA LEU A 79 0.65 9.67 15.93
C LEU A 79 0.35 11.18 16.10
N GLU A 80 -0.83 11.53 16.64
CA GLU A 80 -1.29 12.90 16.83
C GLU A 80 -1.40 13.73 15.53
N HIS A 81 -1.54 13.06 14.38
CA HIS A 81 -1.71 13.70 13.10
C HIS A 81 -3.16 14.23 12.96
N ARG A 82 -3.30 15.52 12.66
CA ARG A 82 -4.58 16.24 12.65
C ARG A 82 -5.47 16.01 11.43
N GLY A 83 -5.08 15.10 10.55
CA GLY A 83 -5.81 14.79 9.33
C GLY A 83 -4.98 13.94 8.38
N ILE A 84 -5.64 13.39 7.37
CA ILE A 84 -5.04 12.54 6.36
C ILE A 84 -5.46 12.97 4.97
N TYR A 85 -4.66 12.62 3.97
CA TYR A 85 -5.01 12.88 2.58
C TYR A 85 -4.70 11.71 1.68
N THR A 86 -5.34 11.69 0.52
CA THR A 86 -5.09 10.68 -0.52
C THR A 86 -5.19 11.30 -1.91
N GLU A 87 -4.64 10.61 -2.89
CA GLU A 87 -4.80 10.91 -4.30
C GLU A 87 -5.60 9.81 -4.98
N ALA A 88 -6.93 9.93 -4.89
CA ALA A 88 -7.85 8.91 -5.35
C ALA A 88 -8.01 8.92 -6.88
N SER A 89 -8.06 7.73 -7.49
CA SER A 89 -8.51 7.59 -8.88
C SER A 89 -9.99 7.96 -9.04
N ILE A 90 -10.46 8.10 -10.29
CA ILE A 90 -11.89 8.32 -10.59
C ILE A 90 -12.77 7.27 -9.91
N THR A 91 -12.35 6.00 -9.92
CA THR A 91 -13.15 4.89 -9.36
C THR A 91 -13.07 4.80 -7.84
N ALA A 92 -12.00 5.33 -7.22
CA ALA A 92 -11.85 5.36 -5.76
C ALA A 92 -12.50 6.59 -5.12
N LYS A 93 -12.69 7.69 -5.86
CA LYS A 93 -13.28 8.93 -5.35
C LYS A 93 -14.61 8.72 -4.60
N PRO A 94 -15.63 8.02 -5.15
CA PRO A 94 -16.90 7.82 -4.44
C PRO A 94 -16.73 7.05 -3.12
N PHE A 95 -15.78 6.12 -3.07
CA PHE A 95 -15.45 5.42 -1.84
C PHE A 95 -14.94 6.40 -0.78
N PHE A 96 -13.95 7.23 -1.09
CA PHE A 96 -13.40 8.20 -0.14
C PHE A 96 -14.44 9.27 0.27
N GLU A 97 -15.28 9.74 -0.66
CA GLU A 97 -16.40 10.65 -0.33
C GLU A 97 -17.34 10.02 0.70
N SER A 98 -17.67 8.73 0.54
CA SER A 98 -18.49 7.99 1.51
C SER A 98 -17.85 7.82 2.90
N LYS A 99 -16.54 8.09 3.03
CA LYS A 99 -15.77 8.03 4.28
C LYS A 99 -15.53 9.40 4.91
N GLY A 100 -16.11 10.45 4.33
CA GLY A 100 -16.01 11.82 4.82
C GLY A 100 -14.82 12.59 4.26
N PHE A 101 -14.11 12.06 3.26
CA PHE A 101 -13.08 12.84 2.56
C PHE A 101 -13.74 13.88 1.65
N ILE A 102 -13.13 15.05 1.60
CA ILE A 102 -13.54 16.17 0.74
C ILE A 102 -12.54 16.27 -0.41
N CYS A 103 -13.05 16.39 -1.63
CA CYS A 103 -12.22 16.64 -2.81
C CYS A 103 -11.68 18.07 -2.79
N ILE A 104 -10.36 18.20 -2.72
CA ILE A 104 -9.65 19.49 -2.74
C ILE A 104 -9.35 19.92 -4.17
N LYS A 105 -8.92 18.98 -5.02
CA LYS A 105 -8.47 19.29 -6.37
C LYS A 105 -8.59 18.07 -7.30
N GLU A 106 -9.15 18.28 -8.49
CA GLU A 106 -8.96 17.37 -9.62
C GLU A 106 -7.60 17.64 -10.28
N GLN A 107 -6.88 16.57 -10.64
CA GLN A 107 -5.60 16.68 -11.34
C GLN A 107 -5.43 15.55 -12.37
N LYS A 108 -4.38 15.67 -13.18
CA LYS A 108 -4.01 14.69 -14.20
C LYS A 108 -2.66 14.08 -13.81
N LYS A 109 -2.55 12.75 -13.78
CA LYS A 109 -1.30 12.03 -13.57
C LYS A 109 -0.94 11.18 -14.78
N GLN A 110 0.33 11.21 -15.16
CA GLN A 110 0.86 10.37 -16.21
C GLN A 110 1.36 9.05 -15.62
N HIS A 111 0.93 7.94 -16.21
CA HIS A 111 1.38 6.60 -15.85
C HIS A 111 1.52 5.78 -17.13
N ASN A 112 2.70 5.21 -17.38
CA ASN A 112 3.03 4.44 -18.59
C ASN A 112 2.63 5.14 -19.91
N GLY A 113 2.91 6.45 -20.01
CA GLY A 113 2.59 7.24 -21.20
C GLY A 113 1.12 7.65 -21.34
N GLN A 114 0.23 7.16 -20.48
CA GLN A 114 -1.18 7.51 -20.46
C GLN A 114 -1.48 8.56 -19.38
N VAL A 115 -2.49 9.37 -19.59
CA VAL A 115 -2.91 10.43 -18.65
C VAL A 115 -4.23 10.03 -17.99
N PHE A 116 -4.23 9.95 -16.66
CA PHE A 116 -5.39 9.61 -15.85
C PHE A 116 -5.86 10.81 -15.04
N THR A 117 -7.18 10.95 -14.86
CA THR A 117 -7.73 11.87 -13.86
C THR A 117 -7.61 11.24 -12.47
N ASN A 118 -7.12 12.00 -11.51
CA ASN A 118 -7.18 11.67 -10.09
C ASN A 118 -7.55 12.90 -9.25
N TYR A 119 -7.82 12.68 -7.98
CA TYR A 119 -8.37 13.67 -7.07
C TYR A 119 -7.57 13.71 -5.78
N VAL A 120 -7.05 14.88 -5.42
CA VAL A 120 -6.50 15.12 -4.09
C VAL A 120 -7.68 15.30 -3.14
N MET A 121 -7.76 14.44 -2.12
CA MET A 121 -8.85 14.43 -1.16
C MET A 121 -8.31 14.43 0.27
N LYS A 122 -9.00 15.11 1.20
CA LYS A 122 -8.58 15.25 2.61
C LYS A 122 -9.70 14.92 3.58
N LYS A 123 -9.33 14.44 4.77
CA LYS A 123 -10.19 14.24 5.92
C LYS A 123 -9.50 14.74 7.19
#